data_AF-A0A3B9L8W3-F1
#
_entry.id   AF-A0A3B9L8W3-F1
#
_cell.length_a   1.000
_cell.length_b   1.000
_cell.length_c   1.000
_cell.angle_alpha   90.00
_cell.angle_beta   90.00
_cell.angle_gamma   90.00
#
_symmetry.space_group_name_H-M   'P 1'
#
loop_
_entity.id
_entity.type
_entity.pdbx_description
1 polymer ?
#
loop_
_entity_poly.entity_id
_entity_poly.type
_entity_poly.pdbx_seq_one_letter_code
_entity_poly.pdbx_strand_id
1 'polypeptide(L)'
;NAAILMKAYDVEAVHQMRIGFRRLNSLLEFYRYLFKLPDALQAELRWMNQILSGSRDIDTLKNDTLPLIRKKMVSLNAVSKLNPIIDSAAEKKHAQLTSAINSKRYSTLIQNLKIFVIERHWRDSLPLKAQNRLTEHLNQGASIRLTKLHNKLINKGKNIDSVGKKQLHRIRIAAKRLRYAFEFLQSLYPQKKVQPYLKKLSKLQDLLGFLNDSAVANRLLKEIKVIDISCQDEARLIARSIQSEAKIKYKKMEAFWSHFASSKPFW
;
A
#
# COMPACT_ATOMS: atom_id res chain seq x y z
N ASN A 1 13.46 13.65 -4.46
CA ASN A 1 12.67 13.30 -3.26
C ASN A 1 13.49 13.24 -1.98
N ALA A 2 14.44 12.32 -1.81
CA ALA A 2 15.25 12.28 -0.57
C ALA A 2 15.97 13.61 -0.27
N ALA A 3 16.64 14.20 -1.27
CA ALA A 3 17.28 15.51 -1.14
C ALA A 3 16.30 16.66 -0.82
N ILE A 4 15.03 16.55 -1.22
CA ILE A 4 13.98 17.53 -0.87
C ILE A 4 13.65 17.37 0.62
N LEU A 5 13.38 16.13 1.05
CA LEU A 5 13.04 15.78 2.43
C LEU A 5 14.19 15.99 3.43
N MET A 6 15.43 16.02 2.96
CA MET A 6 16.58 16.41 3.77
C MET A 6 16.58 17.91 4.11
N LYS A 7 15.99 18.75 3.26
CA LYS A 7 15.92 20.21 3.46
C LYS A 7 14.65 20.63 4.21
N ALA A 8 13.50 20.10 3.80
CA ALA A 8 12.21 20.43 4.39
C ALA A 8 11.22 19.29 4.17
N TYR A 9 10.23 19.17 5.07
CA TYR A 9 9.13 18.24 4.86
C TYR A 9 8.31 18.65 3.65
N ASP A 10 8.05 17.70 2.74
CA ASP A 10 7.28 17.92 1.53
C ASP A 10 6.38 16.70 1.27
N VAL A 11 5.06 16.93 1.28
CA VAL A 11 4.05 15.87 1.17
C VAL A 11 4.18 15.09 -0.14
N GLU A 12 4.51 15.75 -1.25
CA GLU A 12 4.64 15.12 -2.56
C GLU A 12 5.93 14.28 -2.63
N ALA A 13 7.03 14.77 -2.08
CA ALA A 13 8.28 14.02 -1.99
C ALA A 13 8.11 12.75 -1.14
N VAL A 14 7.36 12.82 -0.03
CA VAL A 14 6.96 11.63 0.75
C VAL A 14 6.12 10.69 -0.10
N HIS A 15 5.11 11.22 -0.80
CA HIS A 15 4.24 10.44 -1.67
C HIS A 15 5.03 9.66 -2.73
N GLN A 16 5.94 10.33 -3.44
CA GLN A 16 6.78 9.74 -4.48
C GLN A 16 7.79 8.74 -3.92
N MET A 17 8.43 9.01 -2.76
CA MET A 17 9.28 8.00 -2.10
C MET A 17 8.48 6.75 -1.75
N ARG A 18 7.26 6.91 -1.23
CA ARG A 18 6.38 5.77 -0.94
C ARG A 18 6.03 4.99 -2.19
N ILE A 19 5.74 5.65 -3.30
CA ILE A 19 5.54 4.98 -4.59
C ILE A 19 6.77 4.15 -4.95
N GLY A 20 7.97 4.74 -4.88
CA GLY A 20 9.23 4.06 -5.18
C GLY A 20 9.48 2.81 -4.34
N PHE A 21 9.44 2.94 -3.00
CA PHE A 21 9.64 1.81 -2.08
C PHE A 21 8.58 0.72 -2.24
N ARG A 22 7.32 1.11 -2.50
CA ARG A 22 6.23 0.17 -2.76
C ARG A 22 6.44 -0.57 -4.07
N ARG A 23 6.86 0.09 -5.14
CA ARG A 23 7.20 -0.54 -6.43
C ARG A 23 8.38 -1.50 -6.26
N LEU A 24 9.43 -1.11 -5.52
CA LEU A 24 10.56 -1.97 -5.20
C LEU A 24 10.12 -3.24 -4.44
N ASN A 25 9.39 -3.11 -3.34
CA ASN A 25 8.86 -4.26 -2.60
C ASN A 25 7.99 -5.17 -3.47
N SER A 26 7.23 -4.59 -4.38
CA SER A 26 6.35 -5.34 -5.26
C SER A 26 7.12 -6.09 -6.33
N LEU A 27 8.18 -5.49 -6.87
CA LEU A 27 9.15 -6.14 -7.75
C LEU A 27 9.80 -7.34 -7.05
N LEU A 28 10.30 -7.12 -5.82
CA LEU A 28 10.96 -8.14 -5.01
C LEU A 28 10.04 -9.32 -4.69
N GLU A 29 8.78 -9.04 -4.33
CA GLU A 29 7.80 -10.10 -4.09
C GLU A 29 7.40 -10.83 -5.38
N PHE A 30 7.30 -10.10 -6.50
CA PHE A 30 6.93 -10.65 -7.80
C PHE A 30 8.02 -11.57 -8.35
N TYR A 31 9.29 -11.17 -8.24
CA TYR A 31 10.46 -11.92 -8.70
C TYR A 31 11.16 -12.74 -7.61
N ARG A 32 10.51 -12.94 -6.45
CA ARG A 32 11.03 -13.75 -5.33
C ARG A 32 11.48 -15.16 -5.72
N TYR A 33 10.90 -15.73 -6.77
CA TYR A 33 11.25 -17.06 -7.29
C TYR A 33 12.51 -17.06 -8.17
N LEU A 34 12.98 -15.88 -8.59
CA LEU A 34 14.29 -15.69 -9.21
C LEU A 34 15.28 -15.37 -8.11
N PHE A 35 15.21 -14.19 -7.51
CA PHE A 35 16.22 -13.70 -6.58
C PHE A 35 15.62 -13.33 -5.22
N LYS A 36 16.46 -13.44 -4.18
CA LYS A 36 16.14 -13.02 -2.82
C LYS A 36 17.18 -11.98 -2.39
N LEU A 37 16.72 -10.89 -1.77
CA LEU A 37 17.65 -9.98 -1.11
C LEU A 37 18.29 -10.64 0.11
N PRO A 38 19.53 -10.28 0.46
CA PRO A 38 20.10 -10.61 1.77
C PRO A 38 19.15 -10.19 2.90
N ASP A 39 19.03 -11.01 3.94
CA ASP A 39 18.05 -10.78 5.01
C ASP A 39 18.30 -9.45 5.74
N ALA A 40 19.56 -9.04 5.89
CA ALA A 40 19.95 -7.73 6.40
C ALA A 40 19.36 -6.58 5.55
N LEU A 41 19.53 -6.65 4.22
CA LEU A 41 19.00 -5.63 3.31
C LEU A 41 17.47 -5.63 3.28
N GLN A 42 16.85 -6.79 3.42
CA GLN A 42 15.39 -6.89 3.55
C GLN A 42 14.89 -6.27 4.86
N ALA A 43 15.63 -6.41 5.97
CA ALA A 43 15.30 -5.76 7.24
C ALA A 43 15.37 -4.23 7.13
N GLU A 44 16.38 -3.70 6.46
CA GLU A 44 16.52 -2.26 6.21
C GLU A 44 15.40 -1.70 5.33
N LEU A 45 15.01 -2.44 4.27
CA LEU A 45 13.82 -2.09 3.50
C LEU A 45 12.55 -2.09 4.37
N ARG A 46 12.36 -3.09 5.23
CA ARG A 46 11.20 -3.15 6.13
C ARG A 46 11.17 -1.94 7.07
N TRP A 47 12.30 -1.60 7.68
CA TRP A 47 12.46 -0.41 8.52
C TRP A 47 12.01 0.87 7.80
N MET A 48 12.55 1.14 6.61
CA MET A 48 12.20 2.35 5.88
C MET A 48 10.72 2.38 5.46
N ASN A 49 10.18 1.22 5.07
CA ASN A 49 8.75 1.12 4.75
C ASN A 49 7.86 1.40 5.96
N GLN A 50 8.26 1.00 7.18
CA GLN A 50 7.50 1.28 8.40
C GLN A 50 7.48 2.79 8.69
N ILE A 51 8.63 3.46 8.61
CA ILE A 51 8.74 4.92 8.79
C ILE A 51 7.85 5.66 7.78
N LEU A 52 7.99 5.34 6.50
CA LEU A 52 7.17 5.92 5.43
C LEU A 52 5.68 5.61 5.60
N SER A 53 5.31 4.44 6.10
CA SER A 53 3.90 4.08 6.32
C SER A 53 3.30 4.88 7.46
N GLY A 54 4.05 5.09 8.54
CA GLY A 54 3.61 5.92 9.67
C GLY A 54 3.26 7.35 9.26
N SER A 55 4.11 8.00 8.44
CA SER A 55 3.87 9.36 7.93
C SER A 55 2.61 9.44 7.06
N ARG A 56 2.39 8.49 6.14
CA ARG A 56 1.16 8.52 5.34
C ARG A 56 -0.07 8.22 6.16
N ASP A 57 -0.02 7.24 7.07
CA ASP A 57 -1.21 6.83 7.80
C ASP A 57 -1.84 8.05 8.52
N ILE A 58 -1.01 8.92 9.10
CA ILE A 58 -1.46 10.17 9.73
C ILE A 58 -1.86 11.24 8.70
N ASP A 59 -1.15 11.38 7.56
CA ASP A 59 -1.54 12.30 6.48
C ASP A 59 -2.87 11.90 5.83
N THR A 60 -3.13 10.61 5.62
CA THR A 60 -4.41 10.08 5.10
C THR A 60 -5.54 10.36 6.10
N LEU A 61 -5.28 10.24 7.40
CA LEU A 61 -6.27 10.61 8.41
C LEU A 61 -6.62 12.10 8.28
N LYS A 62 -5.60 12.97 8.28
CA LYS A 62 -5.74 14.43 8.24
C LYS A 62 -6.35 14.95 6.94
N ASN A 63 -5.83 14.54 5.79
CA ASN A 63 -6.14 15.17 4.49
C ASN A 63 -7.23 14.44 3.71
N ASP A 64 -7.44 13.15 3.95
CA ASP A 64 -8.42 12.35 3.19
C ASP A 64 -9.63 11.97 4.06
N THR A 65 -9.40 11.41 5.24
CA THR A 65 -10.46 10.78 6.04
C THR A 65 -11.30 11.81 6.80
N LEU A 66 -10.67 12.71 7.56
CA LEU A 66 -11.40 13.71 8.35
C LEU A 66 -12.22 14.68 7.48
N PRO A 67 -11.73 15.19 6.34
CA PRO A 67 -12.53 16.08 5.49
C PRO A 67 -13.78 15.39 4.93
N LEU A 68 -13.71 14.10 4.62
CA LEU A 68 -14.88 13.31 4.19
C LEU A 68 -15.92 13.19 5.30
N ILE A 69 -15.50 12.99 6.56
CA ILE A 69 -16.40 12.93 7.71
C ILE A 69 -16.99 14.30 8.02
N ARG A 70 -16.19 15.37 7.94
CA ARG A 70 -16.62 16.76 8.16
C ARG A 70 -17.75 17.15 7.20
N LYS A 71 -17.64 16.78 5.92
CA LYS A 71 -18.67 17.04 4.90
C LYS A 71 -20.01 16.34 5.18
N LYS A 72 -20.02 15.26 5.96
CA LYS A 72 -21.21 14.44 6.25
C LYS A 72 -21.91 14.82 7.58
N MET A 73 -21.69 16.05 8.06
CA MET A 73 -22.44 16.75 9.12
C MET A 73 -22.34 16.23 10.57
N VAL A 74 -21.62 15.15 10.88
CA VAL A 74 -21.71 14.56 12.24
C VAL A 74 -20.96 15.34 13.34
N SER A 75 -19.90 16.13 13.05
CA SER A 75 -19.15 16.73 14.16
C SER A 75 -18.11 17.80 13.77
N LEU A 76 -18.54 18.98 13.29
CA LEU A 76 -17.60 20.09 13.03
C LEU A 76 -16.76 20.43 14.28
N ASN A 77 -17.40 20.45 15.45
CA ASN A 77 -16.73 20.73 16.72
C ASN A 77 -15.75 19.63 17.13
N ALA A 78 -16.11 18.35 16.96
CA ALA A 78 -15.22 17.25 17.33
C ALA A 78 -13.99 17.15 16.43
N VAL A 79 -14.15 17.38 15.12
CA VAL A 79 -13.02 17.43 14.18
C VAL A 79 -12.09 18.58 14.55
N SER A 80 -12.65 19.76 14.86
CA SER A 80 -11.87 20.95 15.21
C SER A 80 -11.06 20.75 16.49
N LYS A 81 -11.61 20.10 17.52
CA LYS A 81 -10.89 19.76 18.76
C LYS A 81 -9.77 18.74 18.56
N LEU A 82 -9.94 17.78 17.64
CA LEU A 82 -8.94 16.74 17.38
C LEU A 82 -7.81 17.19 16.44
N ASN A 83 -8.04 18.20 15.61
CA ASN A 83 -7.05 18.68 14.65
C ASN A 83 -5.69 19.02 15.31
N PRO A 84 -5.60 19.80 16.40
CA PRO A 84 -4.31 20.11 17.03
C PRO A 84 -3.54 18.86 17.49
N ILE A 85 -4.24 17.85 18.01
CA ILE A 85 -3.61 16.61 18.48
C ILE A 85 -3.11 15.78 17.29
N ILE A 86 -3.89 15.72 16.22
CA ILE A 86 -3.52 15.04 14.98
C ILE A 86 -2.36 15.75 14.28
N ASP A 87 -2.33 17.08 14.33
CA ASP A 87 -1.25 17.91 13.80
C ASP A 87 0.05 17.65 14.56
N SER A 88 0.02 17.68 15.89
CA SER A 88 1.19 17.32 16.71
C SER A 88 1.66 15.88 16.46
N ALA A 89 0.74 14.93 16.29
CA ALA A 89 1.09 13.56 15.95
C ALA A 89 1.70 13.46 14.54
N ALA A 90 1.21 14.24 13.58
CA ALA A 90 1.75 14.31 12.23
C ALA A 90 3.18 14.88 12.23
N GLU A 91 3.40 16.00 12.90
CA GLU A 91 4.72 16.63 13.06
C GLU A 91 5.74 15.64 13.64
N LYS A 92 5.37 14.87 14.67
CA LYS A 92 6.25 13.83 15.22
C LYS A 92 6.61 12.75 14.18
N LYS A 93 5.65 12.31 13.36
CA LYS A 93 5.91 11.32 12.29
C LYS A 93 6.74 11.91 11.15
N HIS A 94 6.51 13.17 10.80
CA HIS A 94 7.27 13.90 9.79
C HIS A 94 8.72 14.09 10.25
N ALA A 95 8.94 14.50 11.49
CA ALA A 95 10.27 14.61 12.09
C ALA A 95 11.00 13.26 12.14
N GLN A 96 10.30 12.17 12.49
CA GLN A 96 10.86 10.81 12.44
C GLN A 96 11.28 10.41 11.03
N LEU A 97 10.48 10.74 10.00
CA LEU A 97 10.83 10.47 8.62
C LEU A 97 12.05 11.30 8.16
N THR A 98 12.08 12.59 8.47
CA THR A 98 13.20 13.47 8.14
C THR A 98 14.49 13.01 8.83
N SER A 99 14.42 12.63 10.11
CA SER A 99 15.56 12.05 10.85
C SER A 99 16.03 10.74 10.23
N ALA A 100 15.10 9.84 9.87
CA ALA A 100 15.44 8.59 9.22
C ALA A 100 16.16 8.80 7.88
N ILE A 101 15.69 9.74 7.04
CA ILE A 101 16.31 10.06 5.74
C ILE A 101 17.71 10.68 5.92
N ASN A 102 17.91 11.51 6.94
CA ASN A 102 19.21 12.11 7.25
C ASN A 102 20.17 11.15 7.97
N SER A 103 19.73 9.96 8.33
CA SER A 103 20.55 9.00 9.07
C SER A 103 21.57 8.29 8.18
N LYS A 104 22.72 7.94 8.75
CA LYS A 104 23.70 7.05 8.11
C LYS A 104 23.07 5.73 7.68
N ARG A 105 22.11 5.21 8.45
CA ARG A 105 21.36 3.98 8.18
C ARG A 105 20.64 4.05 6.82
N TYR A 106 19.96 5.15 6.51
CA TYR A 106 19.31 5.34 5.20
C TYR A 106 20.33 5.42 4.06
N SER A 107 21.41 6.19 4.23
CA SER A 107 22.46 6.28 3.22
C SER A 107 23.09 4.91 2.92
N THR A 108 23.37 4.11 3.95
CA THR A 108 23.87 2.74 3.82
C THR A 108 22.86 1.82 3.13
N LEU A 109 21.57 1.91 3.45
CA LEU A 109 20.52 1.16 2.73
C LEU A 109 20.54 1.46 1.23
N ILE A 110 20.58 2.74 0.85
CA ILE A 110 20.59 3.12 -0.58
C ILE A 110 21.89 2.68 -1.26
N GLN A 111 23.05 2.79 -0.59
CA GLN A 111 24.32 2.30 -1.11
C GLN A 111 24.28 0.79 -1.33
N ASN A 112 23.83 0.01 -0.34
CA ASN A 112 23.73 -1.45 -0.45
C ASN A 112 22.74 -1.91 -1.52
N LEU A 113 21.64 -1.19 -1.72
CA LEU A 113 20.73 -1.45 -2.84
C LEU A 113 21.39 -1.20 -4.19
N LYS A 114 22.18 -0.12 -4.33
CA LYS A 114 22.92 0.19 -5.56
C LYS A 114 23.96 -0.90 -5.85
N ILE A 115 24.77 -1.25 -4.86
CA ILE A 115 25.76 -2.33 -4.94
C ILE A 115 25.10 -3.63 -5.39
N PHE A 116 24.01 -4.05 -4.73
CA PHE A 116 23.27 -5.27 -5.08
C PHE A 116 22.80 -5.32 -6.54
N VAL A 117 22.43 -4.17 -7.12
CA VAL A 117 21.99 -4.08 -8.52
C VAL A 117 23.18 -4.01 -9.49
N ILE A 118 24.16 -3.14 -9.22
CA ILE A 118 25.30 -2.86 -10.10
C ILE A 118 26.23 -4.08 -10.19
N GLU A 119 26.55 -4.69 -9.05
CA GLU A 119 27.40 -5.89 -8.96
C GLU A 119 26.64 -7.17 -9.30
N ARG A 120 25.39 -7.07 -9.78
CA ARG A 120 24.57 -8.20 -10.24
C ARG A 120 24.44 -9.33 -9.23
N HIS A 121 24.53 -9.03 -7.93
CA HIS A 121 24.33 -10.02 -6.86
C HIS A 121 22.97 -10.74 -6.95
N TRP A 122 21.97 -10.09 -7.56
CA TRP A 122 20.67 -10.69 -7.87
C TRP A 122 20.73 -11.84 -8.90
N ARG A 123 21.76 -11.88 -9.75
CA ARG A 123 21.98 -12.87 -10.81
C ARG A 123 23.04 -13.89 -10.43
N ASP A 124 24.17 -13.42 -9.92
CA ASP A 124 25.35 -14.27 -9.75
C ASP A 124 25.20 -15.23 -8.57
N SER A 125 24.29 -14.90 -7.65
CA SER A 125 23.89 -15.77 -6.53
C SER A 125 22.76 -16.76 -6.88
N LEU A 126 22.34 -16.86 -8.14
CA LEU A 126 21.19 -17.67 -8.54
C LEU A 126 21.54 -19.16 -8.71
N PRO A 127 20.74 -20.09 -8.15
CA PRO A 127 20.82 -21.49 -8.52
C PRO A 127 20.60 -21.69 -10.02
N LEU A 128 21.25 -22.70 -10.63
CA LEU A 128 21.16 -22.98 -12.07
C LEU A 128 19.72 -23.05 -12.61
N LYS A 129 18.79 -23.63 -11.83
CA LYS A 129 17.36 -23.67 -12.16
C LYS A 129 16.72 -22.27 -12.31
N ALA A 130 17.15 -21.29 -11.51
CA ALA A 130 16.68 -19.91 -11.61
C ALA A 130 17.35 -19.16 -12.78
N GLN A 131 18.59 -19.50 -13.12
CA GLN A 131 19.27 -18.96 -14.30
C GLN A 131 18.57 -19.39 -15.60
N ASN A 132 18.16 -20.65 -15.73
CA ASN A 132 17.39 -21.14 -16.89
C ASN A 132 16.03 -20.42 -17.05
N ARG A 133 15.45 -19.90 -15.96
CA ARG A 133 14.21 -19.11 -16.01
C ARG A 133 14.42 -17.69 -16.52
N LEU A 134 15.65 -17.17 -16.48
CA LEU A 134 15.98 -15.86 -17.06
C LEU A 134 15.99 -15.90 -18.59
N THR A 135 16.16 -17.09 -19.18
CA THR A 135 16.20 -17.31 -20.63
C THR A 135 14.85 -17.76 -21.22
N GLU A 136 13.81 -17.93 -20.40
CA GLU A 136 12.46 -18.27 -20.86
C GLU A 136 11.82 -17.13 -21.68
N HIS A 137 10.95 -17.47 -22.64
CA HIS A 137 10.16 -16.49 -23.37
C HIS A 137 9.29 -15.67 -22.41
N LEU A 138 9.60 -14.36 -22.31
CA LEU A 138 8.97 -13.42 -21.40
C LEU A 138 7.44 -13.44 -21.46
N ASN A 139 6.85 -13.57 -22.65
CA ASN A 139 5.41 -13.54 -22.86
C ASN A 139 4.68 -14.75 -22.25
N GLN A 140 5.19 -15.97 -22.45
CA GLN A 140 4.57 -17.18 -21.89
C GLN A 140 4.69 -17.18 -20.35
N GLY A 141 5.87 -16.82 -19.83
CA GLY A 141 6.09 -16.69 -18.39
C GLY A 141 5.20 -15.62 -17.75
N ALA A 142 4.94 -14.51 -18.45
CA ALA A 142 4.07 -13.42 -18.01
C ALA A 142 2.62 -13.88 -17.85
N SER A 143 2.03 -14.49 -18.90
CA SER A 143 0.62 -14.93 -18.87
C SER A 143 0.38 -15.97 -17.78
N ILE A 144 1.27 -16.97 -17.63
CA ILE A 144 1.16 -17.98 -16.57
C ILE A 144 1.14 -17.34 -15.17
N ARG A 145 1.98 -16.32 -14.94
CA ARG A 145 2.05 -15.64 -13.64
C ARG A 145 0.86 -14.74 -13.38
N LEU A 146 0.41 -13.99 -14.38
CA LEU A 146 -0.79 -13.16 -14.26
C LEU A 146 -2.01 -14.04 -13.95
N THR A 147 -2.13 -15.21 -14.58
CA THR A 147 -3.18 -16.20 -14.26
C THR A 147 -3.07 -16.69 -12.82
N LYS A 148 -1.87 -17.06 -12.34
CA LYS A 148 -1.68 -17.46 -10.93
C LYS A 148 -2.06 -16.34 -9.95
N LEU A 149 -1.68 -15.10 -10.22
CA LEU A 149 -2.01 -13.95 -9.36
C LEU A 149 -3.50 -13.64 -9.37
N HIS A 150 -4.14 -13.69 -10.54
CA HIS A 150 -5.58 -13.54 -10.70
C HIS A 150 -6.34 -14.61 -9.93
N ASN A 151 -6.02 -15.89 -10.15
CA ASN A 151 -6.68 -17.00 -9.47
C ASN A 151 -6.48 -16.91 -7.95
N LYS A 152 -5.31 -16.48 -7.47
CA LYS A 152 -5.06 -16.24 -6.04
C LYS A 152 -5.91 -15.11 -5.48
N LEU A 153 -6.18 -14.05 -6.26
CA LEU A 153 -7.09 -12.99 -5.88
C LEU A 153 -8.52 -13.52 -5.81
N ILE A 154 -9.01 -14.18 -6.86
CA ILE A 154 -10.36 -14.77 -6.90
C ILE A 154 -10.58 -15.75 -5.75
N ASN A 155 -9.65 -16.68 -5.53
CA ASN A 155 -9.71 -17.65 -4.44
C ASN A 155 -9.80 -16.98 -3.06
N LYS A 156 -9.17 -15.82 -2.86
CA LYS A 156 -9.25 -15.09 -1.59
C LYS A 156 -10.58 -14.38 -1.38
N GLY A 157 -11.35 -14.09 -2.42
CA GLY A 157 -12.66 -13.47 -2.27
C GLY A 157 -13.85 -14.40 -2.57
N LYS A 158 -13.66 -15.73 -2.58
CA LYS A 158 -14.77 -16.68 -2.80
C LYS A 158 -15.95 -16.50 -1.82
N ASN A 159 -15.68 -16.10 -0.58
CA ASN A 159 -16.69 -15.90 0.46
C ASN A 159 -16.78 -14.42 0.86
N ILE A 160 -16.75 -13.49 -0.10
CA ILE A 160 -16.62 -12.06 0.19
C ILE A 160 -17.80 -11.50 0.99
N ASP A 161 -18.93 -12.17 1.01
CA ASP A 161 -20.14 -11.71 1.68
C ASP A 161 -20.03 -11.84 3.23
N SER A 162 -19.12 -12.71 3.70
CA SER A 162 -18.90 -13.00 5.13
C SER A 162 -17.45 -12.76 5.60
N VAL A 163 -16.68 -11.91 4.91
CA VAL A 163 -15.27 -11.71 5.27
C VAL A 163 -15.04 -10.79 6.46
N GLY A 164 -14.31 -11.31 7.45
CA GLY A 164 -13.70 -10.48 8.49
C GLY A 164 -12.56 -9.59 7.96
N LYS A 165 -12.16 -8.60 8.77
CA LYS A 165 -11.08 -7.63 8.46
C LYS A 165 -9.78 -8.27 7.97
N LYS A 166 -9.38 -9.41 8.56
CA LYS A 166 -8.15 -10.14 8.18
C LYS A 166 -8.20 -10.63 6.73
N GLN A 167 -9.37 -11.09 6.26
CA GLN A 167 -9.52 -11.59 4.91
C GLN A 167 -9.60 -10.45 3.89
N LEU A 168 -10.31 -9.35 4.19
CA LEU A 168 -10.27 -8.13 3.37
C LEU A 168 -8.84 -7.62 3.15
N HIS A 169 -8.02 -7.62 4.20
CA HIS A 169 -6.62 -7.25 4.10
C HIS A 169 -5.83 -8.17 3.15
N ARG A 170 -6.06 -9.49 3.22
CA ARG A 170 -5.46 -10.48 2.31
C ARG A 170 -5.90 -10.29 0.86
N ILE A 171 -7.18 -9.99 0.61
CA ILE A 171 -7.71 -9.65 -0.72
C ILE A 171 -7.02 -8.39 -1.24
N ARG A 172 -6.93 -7.34 -0.43
CA ARG A 172 -6.22 -6.09 -0.78
C ARG A 172 -4.78 -6.33 -1.17
N ILE A 173 -4.04 -7.16 -0.41
CA ILE A 173 -2.66 -7.51 -0.75
C ILE A 173 -2.61 -8.23 -2.11
N ALA A 174 -3.50 -9.20 -2.36
CA ALA A 174 -3.53 -9.91 -3.63
C ALA A 174 -3.87 -8.98 -4.82
N ALA A 175 -4.85 -8.09 -4.66
CA ALA A 175 -5.20 -7.10 -5.67
C ALA A 175 -4.05 -6.14 -5.96
N LYS A 176 -3.32 -5.69 -4.93
CA LYS A 176 -2.10 -4.87 -5.11
C LYS A 176 -1.03 -5.61 -5.88
N ARG A 177 -0.73 -6.86 -5.51
CA ARG A 177 0.25 -7.70 -6.22
C ARG A 177 -0.09 -7.86 -7.71
N LEU A 178 -1.38 -8.07 -8.03
CA LEU A 178 -1.83 -8.18 -9.42
C LEU A 178 -1.61 -6.87 -10.19
N ARG A 179 -1.91 -5.70 -9.60
CA ARG A 179 -1.64 -4.40 -10.25
C ARG A 179 -0.16 -4.18 -10.50
N TYR A 180 0.70 -4.50 -9.55
CA TYR A 180 2.13 -4.34 -9.74
C TYR A 180 2.67 -5.26 -10.83
N ALA A 181 2.15 -6.48 -10.94
CA ALA A 181 2.48 -7.35 -12.07
C ALA A 181 2.13 -6.68 -13.42
N PHE A 182 0.98 -6.00 -13.51
CA PHE A 182 0.65 -5.21 -14.70
C PHE A 182 1.55 -4.00 -14.91
N GLU A 183 1.98 -3.29 -13.86
CA GLU A 183 2.94 -2.19 -14.01
C GLU A 183 4.22 -2.65 -14.73
N PHE A 184 4.65 -3.91 -14.53
CA PHE A 184 5.84 -4.48 -15.16
C PHE A 184 5.56 -5.16 -16.51
N LEU A 185 4.41 -5.81 -16.67
CA LEU A 185 4.14 -6.70 -17.80
C LEU A 185 3.17 -6.12 -18.84
N GLN A 186 2.52 -4.99 -18.58
CA GLN A 186 1.50 -4.45 -19.48
C GLN A 186 2.01 -4.11 -20.89
N SER A 187 3.31 -3.82 -21.05
CA SER A 187 3.91 -3.55 -22.36
C SER A 187 3.97 -4.77 -23.27
N LEU A 188 3.81 -5.98 -22.71
CA LEU A 188 3.78 -7.24 -23.47
C LEU A 188 2.43 -7.50 -24.14
N TYR A 189 1.40 -6.69 -23.87
CA TYR A 189 0.04 -6.91 -24.33
C TYR A 189 -0.56 -5.69 -25.04
N PRO A 190 -1.53 -5.88 -25.96
CA PRO A 190 -2.21 -4.77 -26.60
C PRO A 190 -2.95 -3.88 -25.59
N GLN A 191 -2.65 -2.57 -25.59
CA GLN A 191 -3.22 -1.61 -24.63
C GLN A 191 -4.76 -1.61 -24.62
N LYS A 192 -5.40 -1.82 -25.77
CA LYS A 192 -6.86 -1.92 -25.90
C LYS A 192 -7.47 -3.04 -25.02
N LYS A 193 -6.70 -4.10 -24.74
CA LYS A 193 -7.10 -5.22 -23.86
C LYS A 193 -6.71 -4.99 -22.40
N VAL A 194 -5.56 -4.35 -22.15
CA VAL A 194 -5.05 -4.06 -20.80
C VAL A 194 -5.94 -3.05 -20.06
N GLN A 195 -6.30 -1.95 -20.74
CA GLN A 195 -6.95 -0.80 -20.11
C GLN A 195 -8.30 -1.15 -19.45
N PRO A 196 -9.23 -1.91 -20.07
CA PRO A 196 -10.48 -2.30 -19.42
C PRO A 196 -10.25 -3.11 -18.13
N TYR A 197 -9.28 -4.02 -18.13
CA TYR A 197 -8.96 -4.84 -16.96
C TYR A 197 -8.36 -3.99 -15.84
N LEU A 198 -7.40 -3.12 -16.17
CA LEU A 198 -6.78 -2.21 -15.20
C LEU A 198 -7.79 -1.25 -14.57
N LYS A 199 -8.76 -0.74 -15.35
CA LYS A 199 -9.86 0.09 -14.82
C LYS A 199 -10.67 -0.66 -13.76
N LYS A 200 -11.07 -1.91 -14.04
CA LYS A 200 -11.79 -2.75 -13.08
C LYS A 200 -10.95 -3.05 -11.83
N LEU A 201 -9.67 -3.39 -12.01
CA LEU A 201 -8.74 -3.65 -10.91
C LEU A 201 -8.51 -2.41 -10.05
N SER A 202 -8.37 -1.23 -10.67
CA SER A 202 -8.23 0.04 -9.93
C SER A 202 -9.47 0.31 -9.09
N LYS A 203 -10.68 0.19 -9.67
CA LYS A 203 -11.93 0.37 -8.92
C LYS A 203 -12.05 -0.57 -7.72
N LEU A 204 -11.66 -1.85 -7.89
CA LEU A 204 -11.61 -2.80 -6.77
C LEU A 204 -10.62 -2.34 -5.69
N GLN A 205 -9.44 -1.88 -6.09
CA GLN A 205 -8.42 -1.41 -5.16
C GLN A 205 -8.81 -0.13 -4.44
N ASP A 206 -9.54 0.79 -5.08
CA ASP A 206 -10.01 2.02 -4.45
C ASP A 206 -11.01 1.69 -3.33
N LEU A 207 -11.91 0.73 -3.57
CA LEU A 207 -12.85 0.24 -2.56
C LEU A 207 -12.13 -0.47 -1.41
N LEU A 208 -11.20 -1.38 -1.69
CA LEU A 208 -10.39 -2.06 -0.67
C LEU A 208 -9.44 -1.10 0.07
N GLY A 209 -8.96 -0.07 -0.61
CA GLY A 209 -8.13 1.01 -0.09
C GLY A 209 -8.91 1.79 0.96
N PHE A 210 -10.10 2.26 0.62
CA PHE A 210 -10.98 2.97 1.55
C PHE A 210 -11.26 2.18 2.84
N LEU A 211 -11.56 0.89 2.72
CA LEU A 211 -11.80 0.02 3.88
C LEU A 211 -10.55 -0.12 4.77
N ASN A 212 -9.37 -0.22 4.15
CA ASN A 212 -8.11 -0.27 4.87
C ASN A 212 -7.83 1.05 5.59
N ASP A 213 -8.02 2.18 4.90
CA ASP A 213 -7.74 3.51 5.44
C ASP A 213 -8.70 3.84 6.58
N SER A 214 -9.96 3.42 6.48
CA SER A 214 -10.94 3.48 7.58
C SER A 214 -10.51 2.65 8.80
N ALA A 215 -9.90 1.48 8.59
CA ALA A 215 -9.39 0.65 9.68
C ALA A 215 -8.15 1.26 10.34
N VAL A 216 -7.25 1.84 9.55
CA VAL A 216 -6.05 2.56 10.03
C VAL A 216 -6.44 3.81 10.81
N ALA A 217 -7.35 4.63 10.27
CA ALA A 217 -7.89 5.81 10.94
C ALA A 217 -8.48 5.48 12.31
N ASN A 218 -9.28 4.42 12.39
CA ASN A 218 -9.82 3.95 13.67
C ASN A 218 -8.75 3.49 14.67
N ARG A 219 -7.64 2.90 14.20
CA ARG A 219 -6.49 2.56 15.06
C ARG A 219 -5.80 3.82 15.57
N LEU A 220 -5.49 4.78 14.68
CA LEU A 220 -4.84 6.03 15.05
C LEU A 220 -5.70 6.84 16.04
N LEU A 221 -7.01 6.92 15.83
CA LEU A 221 -7.93 7.57 16.77
C LEU A 221 -7.96 6.87 18.15
N LYS A 222 -7.69 5.56 18.22
CA LYS A 222 -7.54 4.86 19.51
C LYS A 222 -6.22 5.18 20.19
N GLU A 223 -5.13 5.27 19.42
CA GLU A 223 -3.81 5.67 19.95
C GLU A 223 -3.87 7.11 20.49
N ILE A 224 -4.55 8.01 19.79
CA ILE A 224 -4.74 9.41 20.23
C ILE A 224 -5.53 9.51 21.54
N LYS A 225 -6.56 8.68 21.75
CA LYS A 225 -7.33 8.64 23.02
C LYS A 225 -6.50 8.31 24.25
N VAL A 226 -5.41 7.55 24.06
CA VAL A 226 -4.49 7.18 25.14
C VAL A 226 -3.57 8.35 25.48
N ILE A 227 -3.29 9.23 24.51
CA ILE A 227 -2.40 10.37 24.65
C ILE A 227 -3.12 11.54 25.33
N ASP A 228 -4.40 11.79 25.00
CA ASP A 228 -5.20 12.87 25.58
C ASP A 228 -6.64 12.41 25.88
N ILE A 229 -6.96 12.34 27.17
CA ILE A 229 -8.27 11.88 27.68
C ILE A 229 -9.38 12.90 27.38
N SER A 230 -9.04 14.19 27.25
CA SER A 230 -10.02 15.27 27.07
C SER A 230 -10.78 15.17 25.75
N CYS A 231 -10.24 14.46 24.75
CA CYS A 231 -10.81 14.32 23.41
C CYS A 231 -11.41 12.93 23.13
N GLN A 232 -11.67 12.14 24.18
CA GLN A 232 -12.12 10.75 24.02
C GLN A 232 -13.46 10.63 23.31
N ASP A 233 -14.40 11.50 23.64
CA ASP A 233 -15.75 11.44 23.09
C ASP A 233 -15.79 11.91 21.64
N GLU A 234 -15.04 12.96 21.31
CA GLU A 234 -14.80 13.41 19.94
C GLU A 234 -14.21 12.28 19.09
N ALA A 235 -13.18 11.60 19.59
CA ALA A 235 -12.55 10.51 18.87
C ALA A 235 -13.44 9.26 18.79
N ARG A 236 -14.38 9.05 19.72
CA ARG A 236 -15.42 8.01 19.61
C ARG A 236 -16.45 8.36 18.54
N LEU A 237 -16.91 9.61 18.49
CA LEU A 237 -17.88 10.07 17.50
C LEU A 237 -17.32 9.94 16.08
N ILE A 238 -16.10 10.44 15.84
CA ILE A 238 -15.46 10.32 14.51
C ILE A 238 -15.24 8.85 14.13
N ALA A 239 -14.79 8.01 15.06
CA ALA A 239 -14.60 6.58 14.81
C ALA A 239 -15.91 5.88 14.38
N ARG A 240 -17.03 6.22 15.02
CA ARG A 240 -18.36 5.70 14.64
C ARG A 240 -18.76 6.14 13.23
N SER A 241 -18.53 7.41 12.88
CA SER A 241 -18.82 7.92 11.52
C SER A 241 -17.97 7.24 10.46
N ILE A 242 -16.68 7.03 10.71
CA ILE A 242 -15.79 6.27 9.82
C ILE A 242 -16.28 4.84 9.66
N GLN A 243 -16.71 4.19 10.75
CA GLN A 243 -17.22 2.83 10.70
C GLN A 243 -18.53 2.73 9.90
N SER A 244 -19.42 3.72 10.02
CA SER A 244 -20.64 3.81 9.22
C SER A 244 -20.32 3.90 7.72
N GLU A 245 -19.40 4.79 7.34
CA GLU A 245 -18.99 4.94 5.95
C GLU A 245 -18.30 3.69 5.40
N ALA A 246 -17.46 3.05 6.22
CA ALA A 246 -16.82 1.79 5.87
C ALA A 246 -17.85 0.68 5.59
N LYS A 247 -18.97 0.61 6.34
CA LYS A 247 -20.05 -0.35 6.06
C LYS A 247 -20.71 -0.09 4.70
N ILE A 248 -20.96 1.17 4.35
CA ILE A 248 -21.52 1.54 3.03
C ILE A 248 -20.56 1.14 1.91
N LYS A 249 -19.28 1.44 2.07
CA LYS A 249 -18.24 1.11 1.08
C LYS A 249 -18.00 -0.39 0.97
N TYR A 250 -18.16 -1.14 2.07
CA TYR A 250 -18.10 -2.60 2.07
C TYR A 250 -19.20 -3.19 1.18
N LYS A 251 -20.45 -2.78 1.34
CA LYS A 251 -21.56 -3.25 0.47
C LYS A 251 -21.30 -2.95 -1.01
N LYS A 252 -20.73 -1.78 -1.33
CA LYS A 252 -20.32 -1.43 -2.71
C LYS A 252 -19.18 -2.33 -3.22
N MET A 253 -18.25 -2.69 -2.35
CA MET A 253 -17.12 -3.57 -2.65
C MET A 253 -17.60 -5.01 -2.91
N GLU A 254 -18.49 -5.52 -2.07
CA GLU A 254 -19.14 -6.82 -2.20
C GLU A 254 -19.93 -6.91 -3.51
N ALA A 255 -20.81 -5.96 -3.80
CA ALA A 255 -21.54 -5.93 -5.07
C ALA A 255 -20.61 -5.82 -6.29
N PHE A 256 -19.52 -5.04 -6.19
CA PHE A 256 -18.56 -4.92 -7.28
C PHE A 256 -17.69 -6.17 -7.46
N TRP A 257 -17.48 -6.94 -6.39
CA TRP A 257 -16.65 -8.14 -6.44
C TRP A 257 -17.18 -9.16 -7.44
N SER A 258 -18.48 -9.43 -7.46
CA SER A 258 -19.09 -10.38 -8.41
C SER A 258 -18.83 -9.98 -9.87
N HIS A 259 -18.85 -8.68 -10.17
CA HIS A 259 -18.49 -8.16 -11.49
C HIS A 259 -17.00 -8.29 -11.81
N PHE A 260 -16.12 -8.08 -10.82
CA PHE A 260 -14.69 -8.29 -11.01
C PHE A 260 -14.35 -9.78 -11.17
N ALA A 261 -14.96 -10.65 -10.36
CA ALA A 261 -14.67 -12.08 -10.32
C ALA A 261 -15.12 -12.82 -11.58
N SER A 262 -16.18 -12.35 -12.24
CA SER A 262 -16.62 -12.88 -13.54
C SER A 262 -15.81 -12.34 -14.73
N SER A 263 -14.91 -11.36 -14.51
CA SER A 263 -14.12 -10.78 -15.59
C SER A 263 -13.03 -11.74 -16.05
N LYS A 264 -13.13 -12.20 -17.31
CA LYS A 264 -12.10 -13.05 -17.93
C LYS A 264 -10.79 -12.28 -18.09
N PRO A 265 -9.65 -12.86 -17.66
CA PRO A 265 -8.31 -12.41 -18.06
C PRO A 265 -8.17 -12.21 -19.57
N PHE A 266 -7.43 -11.19 -19.99
CA PHE A 266 -7.23 -10.87 -21.41
C PHE A 266 -5.93 -11.46 -22.02
N TRP A 267 -5.09 -12.05 -21.17
CA TRP A 267 -3.73 -12.52 -21.45
C TRP A 267 -3.65 -14.04 -21.59
#